data_AF-A0A7S1Q454-F1
#
_entry.id   AF-A0A7S1Q454-F1
#
_cell.length_a   1.000
_cell.length_b   1.000
_cell.length_c   1.000
_cell.angle_alpha   90.00
_cell.angle_beta   90.00
_cell.angle_gamma   90.00
#
_symmetry.space_group_name_H-M   'P 1'
#
loop_
_entity.id
_entity.type
_entity.pdbx_description
1 polymer ?
#
loop_
_entity_poly.entity_id
_entity_poly.type
_entity_poly.pdbx_seq_one_letter_code
_entity_poly.pdbx_strand_id
1 'polypeptide(L)'
;DAVLVAAFRGITMELDKDSHIQVAPIVICALCVPLFAIQFALAIFLCLDMELDTKIHGGDADDDMEIATQLLLVIIVQLSFFHQIMENLRNLFFLLNPITWTYIDHLESQDWISWGTFVLTTAPFALAAIFVKFVMLYWVSTLSSSIILACPDVKDAIFNCLVISYIVELGKDMWRFSCDSFSLQFQVPDRGLYVRRAKIWRCPLAPGLRLRWRAR
;
A
#
# COMPACT_ATOMS: atom_id res chain seq x y z
N ASP A 1 3.28 1.10 -3.39
CA ASP A 1 4.54 1.52 -2.75
C ASP A 1 5.76 0.99 -3.48
N ALA A 2 5.87 -0.31 -3.75
CA ALA A 2 7.00 -0.84 -4.51
C ALA A 2 7.23 -0.14 -5.87
N VAL A 3 6.16 0.12 -6.64
CA VAL A 3 6.25 0.86 -7.93
C VAL A 3 6.82 2.28 -7.74
N LEU A 4 6.45 2.95 -6.65
CA LEU A 4 6.97 4.27 -6.28
C LEU A 4 8.47 4.19 -6.00
N VAL A 5 8.89 3.20 -5.20
CA VAL A 5 10.31 3.01 -4.87
C VAL A 5 11.12 2.62 -6.12
N ALA A 6 10.55 1.81 -7.02
CA ALA A 6 11.16 1.47 -8.31
C ALA A 6 11.35 2.69 -9.21
N ALA A 7 10.40 3.62 -9.23
CA ALA A 7 10.51 4.85 -10.03
C ALA A 7 11.71 5.70 -9.60
N PHE A 8 12.10 5.61 -8.33
CA PHE A 8 13.30 6.26 -7.78
C PHE A 8 14.51 5.33 -7.67
N ARG A 9 14.55 4.24 -8.46
CA ARG A 9 15.66 3.27 -8.53
C ARG A 9 16.00 2.60 -7.19
N GLY A 10 15.10 2.61 -6.21
CA GLY A 10 15.34 1.99 -4.91
C GLY A 10 15.12 0.47 -4.88
N ILE A 11 14.89 -0.16 -6.05
CA ILE A 11 14.69 -1.60 -6.18
C ILE A 11 15.68 -2.17 -7.18
N THR A 12 16.46 -3.14 -6.72
CA THR A 12 17.43 -3.87 -7.52
C THR A 12 17.10 -5.36 -7.51
N MET A 13 17.48 -6.04 -8.59
CA MET A 13 17.43 -7.49 -8.73
C MET A 13 18.86 -8.01 -8.76
N GLU A 14 19.15 -9.00 -7.92
CA GLU A 14 20.43 -9.72 -7.91
C GLU A 14 20.38 -10.80 -9.00
N LEU A 15 21.18 -10.66 -10.06
CA LEU A 15 21.24 -11.64 -11.15
C LEU A 15 22.41 -12.61 -10.96
N ASP A 16 23.50 -12.13 -10.37
CA ASP A 16 24.69 -12.88 -9.99
C ASP A 16 25.39 -12.15 -8.82
N LYS A 17 26.33 -12.81 -8.12
CA LYS A 17 26.94 -12.35 -6.85
C LYS A 17 27.48 -10.91 -6.87
N ASP A 18 27.85 -10.39 -8.03
CA ASP A 18 28.41 -9.05 -8.20
C ASP A 18 27.56 -8.13 -9.12
N SER A 19 26.44 -8.62 -9.65
CA SER A 19 25.62 -7.88 -10.63
C SER A 19 24.23 -7.57 -10.10
N HIS A 20 23.97 -6.26 -9.94
CA HIS A 20 22.66 -5.73 -9.57
C HIS A 20 22.06 -4.98 -10.75
N ILE A 21 20.86 -5.38 -11.18
CA ILE A 21 20.12 -4.71 -12.24
C ILE A 21 18.98 -3.92 -11.61
N GLN A 22 18.80 -2.67 -12.05
CA GLN A 22 17.67 -1.85 -11.60
C GLN A 22 16.39 -2.33 -12.26
N VAL A 23 15.34 -2.53 -11.46
CA VAL A 23 14.07 -3.03 -11.96
C VAL A 23 13.21 -1.87 -12.44
N ALA A 24 12.75 -1.94 -13.68
CA ALA A 24 11.87 -0.92 -14.24
C ALA A 24 10.52 -0.89 -13.51
N PRO A 25 9.97 0.30 -13.19
CA PRO A 25 8.70 0.42 -12.46
C PRO A 25 7.53 -0.22 -13.19
N ILE A 26 7.58 -0.31 -14.52
CA ILE A 26 6.55 -0.95 -15.35
C ILE A 26 6.39 -2.45 -15.03
N VAL A 27 7.49 -3.15 -14.74
CA VAL A 27 7.46 -4.57 -14.39
C VAL A 27 6.77 -4.78 -13.05
N ILE A 28 7.09 -3.94 -12.06
CA ILE A 28 6.45 -4.00 -10.75
C ILE A 28 4.97 -3.60 -10.86
N CYS A 29 4.65 -2.61 -11.70
CA CYS A 29 3.26 -2.21 -11.95
C CYS A 29 2.45 -3.34 -12.58
N ALA A 30 3.04 -4.11 -13.50
CA ALA A 30 2.38 -5.28 -14.10
C ALA A 30 2.08 -6.36 -13.05
N LEU A 31 2.99 -6.61 -12.10
CA LEU A 31 2.76 -7.53 -10.98
C LEU A 31 1.63 -7.07 -10.04
N CYS A 32 1.30 -5.78 -10.01
CA CYS A 32 0.18 -5.26 -9.22
C CYS A 32 -1.19 -5.53 -9.87
N VAL A 33 -1.27 -5.82 -11.17
CA VAL A 33 -2.56 -6.02 -11.86
C VAL A 33 -3.31 -7.27 -11.38
N PRO A 34 -2.68 -8.46 -11.27
CA PRO A 34 -3.34 -9.64 -10.70
C PRO A 34 -3.77 -9.43 -9.25
N LEU A 35 -2.94 -8.74 -8.45
CA LEU A 35 -3.27 -8.40 -7.06
C LEU A 35 -4.54 -7.55 -6.99
N PHE A 36 -4.61 -6.49 -7.82
CA PHE A 36 -5.80 -5.65 -7.92
C PHE A 36 -7.04 -6.48 -8.30
N ALA A 37 -6.93 -7.35 -9.30
CA ALA A 37 -8.04 -8.21 -9.72
C ALA A 37 -8.52 -9.15 -8.60
N ILE A 38 -7.60 -9.75 -7.84
CA ILE A 38 -7.93 -10.62 -6.71
C ILE A 38 -8.59 -9.81 -5.59
N GLN A 39 -8.03 -8.66 -5.20
CA GLN A 39 -8.62 -7.80 -4.16
C GLN A 39 -10.02 -7.32 -4.56
N PHE A 40 -10.20 -6.95 -5.83
CA PHE A 40 -11.49 -6.53 -6.35
C PHE A 40 -12.52 -7.67 -6.36
N ALA A 41 -12.12 -8.87 -6.80
CA ALA A 41 -12.99 -10.05 -6.76
C ALA A 41 -13.39 -10.43 -5.33
N LEU A 42 -12.44 -10.43 -4.39
CA LEU A 42 -12.73 -10.70 -2.97
C LEU A 42 -13.69 -9.67 -2.37
N ALA A 43 -13.51 -8.38 -2.70
CA ALA A 43 -14.43 -7.33 -2.28
C ALA A 43 -15.84 -7.52 -2.85
N ILE A 44 -15.96 -7.94 -4.11
CA ILE A 44 -17.26 -8.27 -4.72
C ILE A 44 -17.89 -9.48 -4.05
N PHE A 45 -17.13 -10.55 -3.78
CA PHE A 45 -17.66 -11.73 -3.11
C PHE A 45 -18.18 -11.40 -1.71
N LEU A 46 -17.47 -10.56 -0.96
CA LEU A 46 -17.96 -10.05 0.32
C LEU A 46 -19.24 -9.23 0.19
N CYS A 47 -19.41 -8.46 -0.89
CA CYS A 47 -20.66 -7.76 -1.17
C CYS A 47 -21.81 -8.71 -1.52
N LEU A 48 -21.54 -9.76 -2.29
CA LEU A 48 -22.56 -10.72 -2.71
C LEU A 48 -23.05 -11.60 -1.56
N ASP A 49 -22.21 -11.80 -0.54
CA ASP A 49 -22.55 -12.55 0.68
C ASP A 49 -23.44 -11.74 1.65
N MET A 50 -23.75 -10.48 1.33
CA MET A 50 -24.66 -9.67 2.13
C MET A 50 -26.12 -10.07 1.88
N GLU A 51 -26.74 -10.76 2.84
CA GLU A 51 -28.18 -10.98 2.86
C GLU A 51 -28.94 -9.69 3.24
N LEU A 52 -29.21 -8.86 2.23
CA LEU A 52 -29.87 -7.55 2.40
C LEU A 52 -31.33 -7.61 2.89
N ASP A 53 -31.97 -8.78 2.79
CA ASP A 53 -33.39 -8.96 3.14
C ASP A 53 -33.62 -9.36 4.60
N THR A 54 -32.55 -9.52 5.38
CA THR A 54 -32.68 -9.80 6.81
C THR A 54 -33.18 -8.55 7.54
N LYS A 55 -34.27 -8.73 8.30
CA LYS A 55 -34.92 -7.62 9.01
C LYS A 55 -33.96 -7.12 10.09
N ILE A 56 -33.54 -5.87 9.99
CA ILE A 56 -32.60 -5.22 10.91
C ILE A 56 -33.30 -5.04 12.27
N HIS A 57 -33.15 -6.06 13.11
CA HIS A 57 -33.41 -6.10 14.55
C HIS A 57 -34.86 -5.97 15.03
N GLY A 58 -35.15 -6.71 16.10
CA GLY A 58 -36.46 -6.93 16.67
C GLY A 58 -36.83 -5.94 17.77
N GLY A 59 -36.11 -4.84 17.96
CA GLY A 59 -36.45 -3.82 18.96
C GLY A 59 -36.35 -4.30 20.40
N ASP A 60 -35.59 -5.38 20.66
CA ASP A 60 -35.34 -5.89 22.00
C ASP A 60 -34.10 -5.23 22.60
N ALA A 61 -34.01 -5.13 23.93
CA ALA A 61 -32.90 -4.41 24.60
C ALA A 61 -31.50 -5.05 24.38
N ASP A 62 -31.44 -6.32 23.98
CA ASP A 62 -30.19 -7.00 23.60
C ASP A 62 -29.66 -6.48 22.24
N ASP A 63 -30.56 -6.06 21.34
CA ASP A 63 -30.22 -5.52 20.02
C ASP A 63 -29.39 -4.23 20.15
N ASP A 64 -29.66 -3.42 21.19
CA ASP A 64 -28.94 -2.16 21.43
C ASP A 64 -27.44 -2.40 21.74
N MET A 65 -27.13 -3.48 22.47
CA MET A 65 -25.74 -3.82 22.81
C MET A 65 -24.99 -4.40 21.60
N GLU A 66 -25.69 -5.16 20.75
CA GLU A 66 -25.13 -5.69 19.50
C GLU A 66 -24.81 -4.57 18.51
N ILE A 67 -25.75 -3.64 18.29
CA ILE A 67 -25.54 -2.47 17.43
C ILE A 67 -24.38 -1.61 17.93
N ALA A 68 -24.29 -1.38 19.25
CA ALA A 68 -23.18 -0.63 19.85
C ALA A 68 -21.83 -1.31 19.56
N THR A 69 -21.78 -2.64 19.61
CA THR A 69 -20.57 -3.41 19.33
C THR A 69 -20.19 -3.37 17.84
N GLN A 70 -21.16 -3.51 16.93
CA GLN A 70 -20.93 -3.38 15.49
C GLN A 70 -20.45 -1.99 15.12
N LEU A 71 -21.03 -0.94 15.70
CA LEU A 71 -20.61 0.44 15.48
C LEU A 71 -19.19 0.70 15.99
N LEU A 72 -18.83 0.12 17.13
CA LEU A 72 -17.45 0.17 17.64
C LEU A 72 -16.47 -0.51 16.68
N LEU A 73 -16.83 -1.67 16.11
CA LEU A 73 -16.01 -2.37 15.10
C LEU A 73 -15.85 -1.52 13.84
N VAL A 74 -16.91 -0.88 13.35
CA VAL A 74 -16.83 0.06 12.22
C VAL A 74 -15.84 1.18 12.54
N ILE A 75 -15.93 1.81 13.71
CA ILE A 75 -15.01 2.89 14.10
C ILE A 75 -13.55 2.41 14.08
N ILE A 76 -13.27 1.24 14.66
CA ILE A 76 -11.91 0.67 14.71
C ILE A 76 -11.38 0.42 13.29
N VAL A 77 -12.17 -0.21 12.43
CA VAL A 77 -11.80 -0.51 11.04
C VAL A 77 -11.58 0.78 10.24
N GLN A 78 -12.47 1.76 10.35
CA GLN A 78 -12.33 3.05 9.66
C GLN A 78 -11.08 3.83 10.12
N LEU A 79 -10.75 3.81 11.41
CA LEU A 79 -9.53 4.45 11.91
C LEU A 79 -8.27 3.78 11.35
N SER A 80 -8.26 2.45 11.21
CA SER A 80 -7.16 1.72 10.58
C SER A 80 -6.99 2.11 9.10
N PHE A 81 -8.08 2.20 8.36
CA PHE A 81 -8.03 2.61 6.94
C PHE A 81 -7.69 4.09 6.76
N PHE A 82 -8.17 4.96 7.64
CA PHE A 82 -7.83 6.38 7.61
C PHE A 82 -6.32 6.61 7.65
N HIS A 83 -5.61 5.88 8.53
CA HIS A 83 -4.15 5.95 8.59
C HIS A 83 -3.51 5.60 7.24
N GLN A 84 -3.94 4.50 6.62
CA GLN A 84 -3.41 4.04 5.34
C GLN A 84 -3.76 5.00 4.18
N ILE A 85 -4.97 5.58 4.20
CA ILE A 85 -5.40 6.58 3.21
C ILE A 85 -4.50 7.81 3.30
N MET A 86 -4.22 8.30 4.52
CA MET A 86 -3.34 9.45 4.74
C MET A 86 -1.90 9.17 4.29
N GLU A 87 -1.38 7.96 4.50
CA GLU A 87 -0.06 7.57 3.99
C GLU A 87 -0.02 7.55 2.46
N ASN A 88 -1.04 7.00 1.81
CA ASN A 88 -1.15 7.00 0.35
C ASN A 88 -1.30 8.42 -0.21
N LEU A 89 -2.08 9.27 0.44
CA LEU A 89 -2.25 10.68 0.07
C LEU A 89 -0.93 11.45 0.17
N ARG A 90 -0.15 11.22 1.24
CA ARG A 90 1.19 11.78 1.38
C ARG A 90 2.09 11.35 0.23
N ASN A 91 2.08 10.07 -0.13
CA ASN A 91 2.87 9.54 -1.25
C ASN A 91 2.41 10.11 -2.60
N LEU A 92 1.11 10.36 -2.76
CA LEU A 92 0.53 11.00 -3.94
C LEU A 92 1.01 12.46 -4.06
N PHE A 93 0.95 13.24 -2.98
CA PHE A 93 1.47 14.62 -2.99
C PHE A 93 2.98 14.68 -3.21
N PHE A 94 3.72 13.70 -2.68
CA PHE A 94 5.14 13.55 -2.96
C PHE A 94 5.42 13.33 -4.45
N LEU A 95 4.62 12.52 -5.14
CA LEU A 95 4.74 12.29 -6.58
C LEU A 95 4.30 13.49 -7.43
N LEU A 96 3.26 14.20 -7.00
CA LEU A 96 2.75 15.38 -7.70
C LEU A 96 3.71 16.57 -7.59
N ASN A 97 4.58 16.59 -6.58
CA ASN A 97 5.57 17.64 -6.42
C ASN A 97 6.65 17.52 -7.52
N PRO A 98 6.75 18.48 -8.45
CA PRO A 98 7.74 18.42 -9.53
C PRO A 98 9.19 18.46 -9.02
N ILE A 99 9.42 19.05 -7.83
CA ILE A 99 10.75 19.12 -7.20
C ILE A 99 11.27 17.72 -6.85
N THR A 100 10.37 16.78 -6.54
CA THR A 100 10.75 15.39 -6.24
C THR A 100 11.48 14.74 -7.42
N TRP A 101 11.03 15.01 -8.64
CA TRP A 101 11.58 14.43 -9.86
C TRP A 101 12.88 15.09 -10.34
N THR A 102 13.15 16.32 -9.88
CA THR A 102 14.37 17.05 -10.24
C THR A 102 15.51 16.84 -9.24
N TYR A 103 15.20 16.58 -7.96
CA TYR A 103 16.20 16.56 -6.89
C TYR A 103 16.77 15.17 -6.58
N ILE A 104 16.07 14.09 -6.94
CA ILE A 104 16.59 12.74 -6.74
C ILE A 104 17.66 12.53 -7.80
N ASP A 105 18.94 12.63 -7.40
CA ASP A 105 20.13 12.54 -8.27
C ASP A 105 20.00 11.41 -9.28
N HIS A 106 19.51 11.72 -10.48
CA HIS A 106 19.52 10.82 -11.60
C HIS A 106 20.94 10.90 -12.14
N LEU A 107 21.80 10.02 -11.59
CA LEU A 107 23.21 9.81 -11.92
C LEU A 107 23.60 10.36 -13.30
N GLU A 108 24.39 11.44 -13.30
CA GLU A 108 25.44 11.83 -14.27
C GLU A 108 25.13 11.79 -15.78
N SER A 109 23.92 11.46 -16.24
CA SER A 109 23.59 11.56 -17.65
C SER A 109 23.41 13.03 -17.99
N GLN A 110 24.47 13.62 -18.54
CA GLN A 110 24.64 15.02 -18.89
C GLN A 110 23.62 15.56 -19.92
N ASP A 111 22.66 14.73 -20.36
CA ASP A 111 21.68 15.04 -21.39
C ASP A 111 20.30 15.35 -20.82
N TRP A 112 19.87 16.61 -20.92
CA TRP A 112 18.53 17.05 -20.50
C TRP A 112 17.37 16.32 -21.21
N ILE A 113 17.61 15.80 -22.43
CA ILE A 113 16.62 15.06 -23.23
C ILE A 113 16.36 13.66 -22.64
N SER A 114 17.39 13.00 -22.10
CA SER A 114 17.23 11.68 -21.47
C SER A 114 16.47 11.79 -20.14
N TRP A 115 16.63 12.90 -19.42
CA TRP A 115 15.86 13.17 -18.20
C TRP A 115 14.36 13.33 -18.49
N GLY A 116 13.99 14.16 -19.48
CA GLY A 116 12.58 14.39 -19.81
C GLY A 116 11.86 13.11 -20.26
N THR A 117 12.52 12.29 -21.07
CA THR A 117 11.99 10.99 -21.52
C THR A 117 11.87 9.99 -20.36
N PHE A 118 12.82 9.99 -19.42
CA PHE A 118 12.74 9.17 -18.21
C PHE A 118 11.55 9.54 -17.32
N VAL A 119 11.36 10.83 -17.02
CA VAL A 119 10.24 11.29 -16.19
C VAL A 119 8.91 10.96 -16.87
N LEU A 120 8.80 11.23 -18.19
CA LEU A 120 7.59 10.95 -18.95
C LEU A 120 7.23 9.46 -18.98
N THR A 121 8.23 8.58 -18.99
CA THR A 121 8.01 7.13 -19.03
C THR A 121 7.80 6.50 -17.66
N THR A 122 8.33 7.06 -16.57
CA THR A 122 8.26 6.44 -15.23
C THR A 122 7.20 7.04 -14.32
N ALA A 123 7.03 8.37 -14.35
CA ALA A 123 6.04 9.09 -13.54
C ALA A 123 4.60 8.60 -13.70
N PRO A 124 4.07 8.36 -14.92
CA PRO A 124 2.68 7.94 -15.06
C PRO A 124 2.39 6.59 -14.41
N PHE A 125 3.33 5.63 -14.44
CA PHE A 125 3.13 4.34 -13.80
C PHE A 125 3.15 4.43 -12.27
N ALA A 126 4.06 5.25 -11.71
CA ALA A 126 4.07 5.49 -10.27
C ALA A 126 2.79 6.19 -9.80
N LEU A 127 2.35 7.21 -10.54
CA LEU A 127 1.11 7.93 -10.25
C LEU A 127 -0.11 7.02 -10.35
N ALA A 128 -0.22 6.26 -11.44
CA ALA A 128 -1.32 5.31 -11.66
C ALA A 128 -1.36 4.23 -10.57
N ALA A 129 -0.21 3.67 -10.19
CA ALA A 129 -0.15 2.65 -9.14
C ALA A 129 -0.60 3.19 -7.77
N ILE A 130 -0.18 4.40 -7.39
CA ILE A 130 -0.64 5.02 -6.13
C ILE A 130 -2.13 5.38 -6.21
N PHE A 131 -2.58 5.88 -7.35
CA PHE A 131 -3.98 6.23 -7.57
C PHE A 131 -4.89 5.00 -7.47
N VAL A 132 -4.55 3.90 -8.14
CA VAL A 132 -5.28 2.63 -8.05
C VAL A 132 -5.32 2.11 -6.61
N LYS A 133 -4.19 2.17 -5.89
CA LYS A 133 -4.13 1.80 -4.47
C LYS A 133 -5.08 2.68 -3.62
N PHE A 134 -5.11 3.99 -3.87
CA PHE A 134 -5.99 4.91 -3.18
C PHE A 134 -7.47 4.59 -3.45
N VAL A 135 -7.85 4.39 -4.70
CA VAL A 135 -9.22 4.03 -5.10
C VAL A 135 -9.66 2.72 -4.45
N MET A 136 -8.81 1.68 -4.48
CA MET A 136 -9.12 0.40 -3.84
C MET A 136 -9.29 0.54 -2.33
N LEU A 137 -8.40 1.27 -1.67
CA LEU A 137 -8.47 1.45 -0.23
C LEU A 137 -9.74 2.23 0.17
N TYR A 138 -10.08 3.29 -0.57
CA TYR A 138 -11.32 4.03 -0.38
C TYR A 138 -12.54 3.13 -0.59
N TRP A 139 -12.56 2.35 -1.68
CA TRP A 139 -13.65 1.44 -2.01
C TRP A 139 -13.87 0.39 -0.90
N VAL A 140 -12.81 -0.31 -0.48
CA VAL A 140 -12.87 -1.29 0.61
C VAL A 140 -13.30 -0.64 1.93
N SER A 141 -12.86 0.59 2.21
CA SER A 141 -13.27 1.35 3.40
C SER A 141 -14.75 1.70 3.40
N THR A 142 -15.33 2.08 2.26
CA THR A 142 -16.77 2.35 2.16
C THR A 142 -17.56 1.05 2.32
N LEU A 143 -17.11 0.00 1.64
CA LEU A 143 -17.77 -1.30 1.58
C LEU A 143 -17.76 -2.02 2.95
N SER A 144 -16.68 -1.87 3.72
CA SER A 144 -16.55 -2.50 5.04
C SER A 144 -17.62 -2.04 6.03
N SER A 145 -17.97 -0.75 6.04
CA SER A 145 -19.02 -0.23 6.93
C SER A 145 -20.37 -0.86 6.65
N SER A 146 -20.69 -1.08 5.37
CA SER A 146 -21.94 -1.69 4.95
C SER A 146 -22.02 -3.16 5.33
N ILE A 147 -20.94 -3.92 5.16
CA ILE A 147 -20.91 -5.35 5.55
C ILE A 147 -21.09 -5.49 7.06
N ILE A 148 -20.35 -4.73 7.86
CA ILE A 148 -20.36 -4.88 9.32
C ILE A 148 -21.74 -4.60 9.91
N LEU A 149 -22.46 -3.61 9.37
CA LEU A 149 -23.81 -3.25 9.82
C LEU A 149 -24.89 -4.20 9.31
N ALA A 150 -24.62 -4.95 8.24
CA ALA A 150 -25.57 -5.91 7.68
C ALA A 150 -25.49 -7.30 8.35
N CYS A 151 -24.49 -7.53 9.21
CA CYS A 151 -24.36 -8.80 9.91
C CYS A 151 -25.41 -8.90 11.03
N PRO A 152 -26.16 -10.00 11.14
CA PRO A 152 -27.06 -10.22 12.28
C PRO A 152 -26.26 -10.57 13.54
N ASP A 153 -25.17 -11.33 13.40
CA ASP A 153 -24.35 -11.77 14.53
C ASP A 153 -23.06 -10.97 14.67
N VAL A 154 -22.71 -10.59 15.91
CA VAL A 154 -21.43 -9.93 16.23
C VAL A 154 -20.22 -10.79 15.85
N LYS A 155 -20.35 -12.13 15.93
CA LYS A 155 -19.28 -13.06 15.55
C LYS A 155 -18.95 -12.97 14.06
N ASP A 156 -19.97 -12.90 13.23
CA ASP A 156 -19.82 -12.78 11.78
C ASP A 156 -19.27 -11.41 11.41
N ALA A 157 -19.72 -10.36 12.10
CA ALA A 157 -19.15 -9.02 11.97
C ALA A 157 -17.63 -9.00 12.25
N ILE A 158 -17.17 -9.68 13.30
CA ILE A 158 -15.74 -9.81 13.64
C ILE A 158 -14.99 -10.58 12.54
N PHE A 159 -15.55 -11.70 12.07
CA PHE A 159 -14.92 -12.48 11.01
C PHE A 159 -14.80 -11.67 9.71
N ASN A 160 -15.85 -10.96 9.33
CA ASN A 160 -15.85 -10.07 8.17
C ASN A 160 -14.83 -8.94 8.33
N CYS A 161 -14.69 -8.33 9.52
CA CYS A 161 -13.62 -7.36 9.79
C CYS A 161 -12.22 -7.93 9.55
N LEU A 162 -12.00 -9.20 9.94
CA LEU A 162 -10.72 -9.87 9.75
C LEU A 162 -10.43 -10.12 8.27
N VAL A 163 -11.43 -10.59 7.51
CA VAL A 163 -11.29 -10.81 6.06
C VAL A 163 -11.01 -9.49 5.33
N ILE A 164 -11.74 -8.42 5.65
CA ILE A 164 -11.53 -7.09 5.05
C ILE A 164 -10.12 -6.58 5.38
N SER A 165 -9.68 -6.74 6.63
CA SER A 165 -8.30 -6.38 7.03
C SER A 165 -7.27 -7.16 6.24
N TYR A 166 -7.48 -8.47 6.05
CA TYR A 166 -6.59 -9.32 5.26
C TYR A 166 -6.53 -8.90 3.78
N ILE A 167 -7.66 -8.53 3.17
CA ILE A 167 -7.69 -8.01 1.78
C ILE A 167 -6.77 -6.79 1.63
N VAL A 168 -6.79 -5.90 2.61
CA VAL A 168 -5.93 -4.70 2.63
C VAL A 168 -4.45 -5.07 2.83
N GLU A 169 -4.16 -6.08 3.65
CA GLU A 169 -2.78 -6.53 3.89
C GLU A 169 -2.19 -7.40 2.78
N LEU A 170 -3.01 -7.97 1.90
CA LEU A 170 -2.59 -8.85 0.80
C LEU A 170 -1.48 -8.26 -0.08
N GLY A 171 -1.45 -6.93 -0.22
CA GLY A 171 -0.38 -6.24 -0.95
C GLY A 171 1.01 -6.40 -0.34
N LYS A 172 1.12 -6.51 1.00
CA LYS A 172 2.41 -6.76 1.69
C LYS A 172 2.89 -8.17 1.42
N ASP A 173 1.99 -9.14 1.46
CA ASP A 173 2.33 -10.55 1.25
C ASP A 173 2.66 -10.84 -0.21
N MET A 174 1.94 -10.24 -1.16
CA MET A 174 2.29 -10.29 -2.58
C MET A 174 3.67 -9.69 -2.86
N TRP A 175 4.02 -8.60 -2.17
CA TRP A 175 5.36 -8.01 -2.29
C TRP A 175 6.44 -8.94 -1.75
N ARG A 176 6.24 -9.56 -0.58
CA ARG A 176 7.18 -10.57 -0.03
C ARG A 176 7.37 -11.73 -1.00
N PHE A 177 6.26 -12.27 -1.52
CA PHE A 177 6.29 -13.31 -2.53
C PHE A 177 7.07 -12.90 -3.79
N SER A 178 6.90 -11.66 -4.24
CA SER A 178 7.64 -11.12 -5.40
C SER A 178 9.13 -10.95 -5.10
N CYS A 179 9.48 -10.49 -3.89
CA CYS A 179 10.87 -10.42 -3.43
C CYS A 179 11.54 -11.79 -3.43
N ASP A 180 10.85 -12.81 -2.91
CA ASP A 180 11.41 -14.17 -2.82
C ASP A 180 11.52 -14.83 -4.21
N SER A 181 10.53 -14.63 -5.07
CA SER A 181 10.47 -15.25 -6.40
C SER A 181 11.48 -14.65 -7.39
N PHE A 182 11.69 -13.33 -7.33
CA PHE A 182 12.55 -12.60 -8.27
C PHE A 182 13.82 -12.05 -7.62
N SER A 183 14.12 -12.42 -6.37
CA SER A 183 15.27 -11.93 -5.61
C SER A 183 15.37 -10.40 -5.60
N LEU A 184 14.22 -9.72 -5.43
CA LEU A 184 14.16 -8.25 -5.38
C LEU A 184 14.62 -7.75 -4.01
N GLN A 185 15.53 -6.79 -4.02
CA GLN A 185 16.05 -6.15 -2.81
C GLN A 185 15.77 -4.64 -2.84
N PHE A 186 15.43 -4.09 -1.69
CA PHE A 186 15.42 -2.64 -1.51
C PHE A 186 16.86 -2.16 -1.39
N GLN A 187 17.28 -1.30 -2.30
CA GLN A 187 18.58 -0.66 -2.21
C GLN A 187 18.51 0.38 -1.10
N VAL A 188 19.06 0.06 0.07
CA VAL A 188 19.31 1.06 1.10
C VAL A 188 20.50 1.89 0.61
N PRO A 189 20.36 3.20 0.39
CA PRO A 189 21.50 4.01 -0.04
C PRO A 189 22.59 3.90 1.02
N ASP A 190 23.76 3.38 0.62
CA ASP A 190 24.92 3.27 1.49
C ASP A 190 25.21 4.65 2.09
N ARG A 191 25.25 4.70 3.43
CA ARG A 191 25.28 5.92 4.24
C ARG A 191 26.57 6.76 4.07
N GLY A 192 27.42 6.44 3.10
CA GLY A 192 28.74 7.06 2.91
C GLY A 192 28.72 8.47 2.32
N LEU A 193 27.72 8.83 1.50
CA LEU A 193 27.77 10.10 0.73
C LEU A 193 26.64 11.11 1.04
N TYR A 194 25.51 10.70 1.62
CA TYR A 194 24.36 11.59 1.84
C TYR A 194 24.20 12.14 3.28
N VAL A 195 24.98 11.65 4.24
CA VAL A 195 24.86 12.05 5.67
C VAL A 195 25.31 13.50 5.94
N ARG A 196 25.98 14.18 4.99
CA ARG A 196 26.35 15.59 5.18
C ARG A 196 25.26 16.63 4.87
N ARG A 197 24.14 16.29 4.21
CA ARG A 197 23.08 17.28 3.92
C ARG A 197 21.63 16.84 4.19
N ALA A 198 21.34 15.57 4.39
CA ALA A 198 19.98 15.10 4.71
C ALA A 198 19.61 15.16 6.21
N LYS A 199 20.01 16.23 6.93
CA LYS A 199 19.60 16.42 8.34
C LYS A 199 18.19 17.01 8.49
N ILE A 200 17.52 17.35 7.38
CA ILE A 200 16.25 18.11 7.39
C ILE A 200 15.00 17.22 7.17
N TRP A 201 15.14 16.01 6.64
CA TRP A 201 14.00 15.11 6.39
C TRP A 201 14.24 13.74 7.00
N ARG A 202 14.21 13.64 8.33
CA ARG A 202 13.97 12.34 8.98
C ARG A 202 12.53 11.95 8.69
N CYS A 203 12.35 11.04 7.73
CA CYS A 203 11.12 10.26 7.61
C CYS A 203 10.87 9.53 8.95
N PRO A 204 9.73 9.74 9.62
CA PRO A 204 9.27 8.86 10.69
C PRO A 204 8.53 7.71 10.02
N LEU A 205 9.27 6.76 9.44
CA LEU A 205 8.70 5.50 8.96
C LEU A 205 9.32 4.36 9.77
N ALA A 206 8.43 3.59 10.41
CA ALA A 206 8.63 2.36 11.17
C ALA A 206 9.28 2.47 12.57
N PRO A 207 8.50 2.79 13.63
CA PRO A 207 8.81 2.35 14.98
C PRO A 207 8.57 0.83 15.08
N GLY A 208 9.44 0.00 14.52
CA GLY A 208 9.25 -1.46 14.55
C GLY A 208 10.43 -2.31 14.09
N LEU A 209 11.23 -1.85 13.12
CA LEU A 209 12.46 -2.55 12.72
C LEU A 209 13.67 -2.07 13.53
N ARG A 210 13.77 -2.53 14.78
CA ARG A 210 15.07 -2.53 15.48
C ARG A 210 15.93 -3.66 14.93
N LEU A 211 16.57 -3.42 13.79
CA LEU A 211 17.70 -4.26 13.37
C LEU A 211 18.86 -4.03 14.34
N ARG A 212 19.16 -5.05 15.16
CA ARG A 212 20.35 -5.13 16.02
C ARG A 212 21.59 -5.11 15.12
N TRP A 213 22.27 -3.98 15.05
CA TRP A 213 23.60 -3.88 14.44
C TRP A 213 24.64 -4.47 15.42
N ARG A 214 25.19 -5.64 15.10
CA ARG A 214 26.51 -6.04 15.61
C ARG A 214 27.54 -5.56 14.59
N ALA A 215 28.37 -4.61 15.01
CA ALA A 215 29.56 -4.22 14.27
C ALA A 215 30.58 -5.38 14.29
N ARG A 216 31.11 -5.73 13.13
CA ARG A 216 32.46 -6.27 12.98
C ARG A 216 33.19 -5.35 12.02
#